data_AF-A0A327J4J9-F1
#
_entry.id   AF-A0A327J4J9-F1
#
_cell.length_a   1.000
_cell.length_b   1.000
_cell.length_c   1.000
_cell.angle_alpha   90.00
_cell.angle_beta   90.00
_cell.angle_gamma   90.00
#
_symmetry.space_group_name_H-M   'P 1'
#
loop_
_entity.id
_entity.type
_entity.pdbx_description
1 polymer ?
#
loop_
_entity_poly.entity_id
_entity_poly.type
_entity_poly.pdbx_seq_one_letter_code
_entity_poly.pdbx_strand_id
1 'polypeptide(L)'
;MNFRKAFTLAEVMLFLMITAAVISIMFATTKPKQYLDQKAVKTKYATAYDALNIAAFDMVYKDETNPFIITEEDKNTGNTDHYQKLCKQIASYVNNSSEACRIPALSNNVTYLKNEDVDFKTLTPNIESLTGMKFYFSQLITDDKLPVEERSYYDAETPDFTLQFFMVYVDVNGTEYPNRAHTIKYDQEKKKMPDVFAFAILPTGDVIPMGIAEYDAKFLPTRISYRENKSIYFSPYYSYRQAKHAAWHWYSPSDTNTKFKKTLSYTYNDYIREIMERNGTQLYNFNKDKIYPETYDSDLYQKCEIPAGSAFTYYDMCGLAFDTPKFGTAH
;
A
#
# COMPACT_ATOMS: atom_id res chain seq x y z
N MET A 1 61.13 -40.99 10.77
CA MET A 1 60.15 -39.97 10.32
C MET A 1 59.13 -40.68 9.45
N ASN A 2 57.93 -40.97 9.97
CA ASN A 2 56.87 -41.61 9.18
C ASN A 2 56.18 -40.54 8.33
N PHE A 3 56.53 -40.46 7.05
CA PHE A 3 55.75 -39.67 6.10
C PHE A 3 54.36 -40.33 5.95
N ARG A 4 53.31 -39.59 6.33
CA ARG A 4 51.93 -39.99 6.05
C ARG A 4 51.80 -40.17 4.53
N LYS A 5 51.21 -41.29 4.10
CA LYS A 5 51.00 -41.60 2.68
C LYS A 5 50.32 -40.42 1.99
N ALA A 6 50.91 -39.93 0.91
CA ALA A 6 50.26 -38.95 0.04
C ALA A 6 49.01 -39.59 -0.57
N PHE A 7 47.89 -38.86 -0.56
CA PHE A 7 46.65 -39.29 -1.18
C PHE A 7 46.88 -39.60 -2.67
N THR A 8 46.26 -40.68 -3.15
CA THR A 8 46.33 -41.03 -4.56
C THR A 8 45.54 -40.02 -5.39
N LEU A 9 45.94 -39.79 -6.64
CA LEU A 9 45.26 -38.86 -7.55
C LEU A 9 43.76 -39.19 -7.69
N ALA A 10 43.41 -40.49 -7.66
CA ALA A 10 42.04 -40.97 -7.70
C ALA A 10 41.23 -40.56 -6.46
N GLU A 11 41.80 -40.66 -5.26
CA GLU A 11 41.15 -40.22 -4.02
C GLU A 11 40.89 -38.71 -4.02
N VAL A 12 41.84 -37.92 -4.53
CA VAL A 12 41.68 -36.46 -4.65
C VAL A 12 40.58 -36.10 -5.65
N MET A 13 40.51 -36.76 -6.81
CA MET A 13 39.45 -36.52 -7.79
C MET A 13 38.07 -36.90 -7.26
N LEU A 14 37.95 -38.02 -6.54
CA LEU A 14 36.70 -38.48 -5.96
C LEU A 14 36.22 -37.53 -4.86
N PHE A 15 37.14 -37.03 -4.02
CA PHE A 15 36.84 -36.02 -3.02
C PHE A 15 36.36 -34.69 -3.64
N LEU A 16 37.00 -34.23 -4.72
CA LEU A 16 36.59 -33.01 -5.42
C LEU A 16 35.21 -33.16 -6.08
N MET A 17 34.90 -34.32 -6.67
CA MET A 17 33.58 -34.60 -7.24
C MET A 17 32.47 -34.58 -6.18
N ILE A 18 32.68 -35.26 -5.05
CA ILE A 18 31.71 -35.27 -3.95
C ILE A 18 31.54 -33.84 -3.39
N THR A 19 32.63 -33.11 -3.20
CA THR A 19 32.58 -31.73 -2.72
C THR A 19 31.82 -30.82 -3.68
N ALA A 20 32.05 -30.93 -4.99
CA ALA A 20 31.33 -30.17 -6.01
C ALA A 20 29.82 -30.50 -6.03
N ALA A 21 29.45 -31.77 -5.87
CA ALA A 21 28.05 -32.20 -5.78
C ALA A 21 27.37 -31.64 -4.52
N VAL A 22 28.02 -31.73 -3.36
CA VAL A 22 27.50 -31.20 -2.09
C VAL A 22 27.35 -29.68 -2.13
N ILE A 23 28.33 -28.96 -2.70
CA ILE A 23 28.25 -27.50 -2.88
C ILE A 23 27.10 -27.14 -3.82
N SER A 24 26.92 -27.87 -4.92
CA SER A 24 25.83 -27.62 -5.88
C SER A 24 24.45 -27.84 -5.24
N ILE A 25 24.29 -28.91 -4.44
CA ILE A 25 23.06 -29.16 -3.67
C ILE A 25 22.84 -28.06 -2.64
N MET A 26 23.90 -27.61 -1.96
CA MET A 26 23.80 -26.53 -0.97
C MET A 26 23.35 -25.21 -1.62
N PHE A 27 23.90 -24.84 -2.79
CA PHE A 27 23.45 -23.66 -3.55
C PHE A 27 22.04 -23.80 -4.13
N ALA A 28 21.62 -25.01 -4.52
CA ALA A 28 20.27 -25.26 -5.02
C ALA A 28 19.21 -25.27 -3.89
N THR A 29 19.58 -25.67 -2.67
CA THR A 29 18.67 -25.83 -1.53
C THR A 29 18.62 -24.59 -0.63
N THR A 30 19.72 -23.85 -0.48
CA THR A 30 19.73 -22.59 0.26
C THR A 30 19.15 -21.50 -0.64
N LYS A 31 17.87 -21.20 -0.46
CA LYS A 31 17.32 -19.96 -1.03
C LYS A 31 18.12 -18.79 -0.45
N PRO A 32 18.63 -17.87 -1.28
CA PRO A 32 19.41 -16.76 -0.78
C PRO A 32 18.57 -16.01 0.26
N LYS A 33 19.17 -15.63 1.39
CA LYS A 33 18.50 -14.91 2.49
C LYS A 33 17.66 -13.74 1.97
N GLN A 34 18.19 -13.03 0.98
CA GLN A 34 17.50 -11.98 0.23
C GLN A 34 16.13 -12.41 -0.32
N TYR A 35 16.01 -13.59 -0.94
CA TYR A 35 14.73 -14.08 -1.46
C TYR A 35 13.71 -14.33 -0.35
N LEU A 36 14.16 -14.88 0.79
CA LEU A 36 13.29 -15.14 1.94
C LEU A 36 12.82 -13.84 2.60
N ASP A 37 13.73 -12.88 2.77
CA ASP A 37 13.43 -11.55 3.29
C ASP A 37 12.42 -10.83 2.39
N GLN A 38 12.59 -10.93 1.06
CA GLN A 38 11.66 -10.35 0.10
C GLN A 38 10.26 -10.96 0.17
N LYS A 39 10.17 -12.28 0.36
CA LYS A 39 8.88 -12.96 0.53
C LYS A 39 8.23 -12.53 1.84
N ALA A 40 8.99 -12.43 2.93
CA ALA A 40 8.49 -12.02 4.23
C ALA A 40 7.94 -10.59 4.21
N VAL A 41 8.66 -9.64 3.62
CA VAL A 41 8.20 -8.24 3.46
C VAL A 41 6.90 -8.19 2.66
N LYS A 42 6.81 -8.90 1.52
CA LYS A 42 5.58 -8.97 0.72
C LYS A 42 4.40 -9.54 1.51
N THR A 43 4.63 -10.61 2.28
CA THR A 43 3.58 -11.23 3.10
C THR A 43 3.09 -10.26 4.18
N LYS A 44 4.01 -9.61 4.90
CA LYS A 44 3.63 -8.64 5.94
C LYS A 44 2.92 -7.42 5.38
N TYR A 45 3.37 -6.91 4.22
CA TYR A 45 2.65 -5.85 3.50
C TYR A 45 1.21 -6.27 3.20
N ALA A 46 1.00 -7.46 2.63
CA ALA A 46 -0.33 -7.95 2.30
C ALA A 46 -1.21 -8.11 3.55
N THR A 47 -0.66 -8.63 4.65
CA THR A 47 -1.38 -8.73 5.94
C THR A 47 -1.74 -7.34 6.49
N ALA A 48 -0.84 -6.37 6.41
CA ALA A 48 -1.12 -5.00 6.84
C ALA A 48 -2.23 -4.36 5.98
N TYR A 49 -2.14 -4.48 4.66
CA TYR A 49 -3.14 -3.94 3.74
C TYR A 49 -4.52 -4.56 3.96
N ASP A 50 -4.59 -5.88 4.11
CA ASP A 50 -5.85 -6.60 4.34
C ASP A 50 -6.49 -6.23 5.68
N ALA A 51 -5.69 -6.19 6.76
CA ALA A 51 -6.17 -5.77 8.08
C ALA A 51 -6.68 -4.32 8.07
N LEU A 52 -5.96 -3.41 7.42
CA LEU A 52 -6.39 -2.00 7.30
C LEU A 52 -7.66 -1.88 6.45
N ASN A 53 -7.77 -2.62 5.34
CA ASN A 53 -8.96 -2.60 4.48
C ASN A 53 -10.21 -3.08 5.21
N ILE A 54 -10.13 -4.23 5.88
CA ILE A 54 -11.27 -4.77 6.63
C ILE A 54 -11.64 -3.81 7.76
N ALA A 55 -10.65 -3.32 8.49
CA ALA A 55 -10.88 -2.37 9.58
C ALA A 55 -11.52 -1.07 9.09
N ALA A 56 -11.01 -0.48 8.00
CA ALA A 56 -11.54 0.76 7.43
C ALA A 56 -12.97 0.60 6.90
N PHE A 57 -13.25 -0.53 6.25
CA PHE A 57 -14.59 -0.87 5.80
C PHE A 57 -15.54 -0.94 7.01
N ASP A 58 -15.26 -1.82 7.98
CA ASP A 58 -16.13 -2.02 9.14
C ASP A 58 -16.32 -0.74 9.97
N MET A 59 -15.28 0.10 10.08
CA MET A 59 -15.34 1.39 10.76
C MET A 59 -16.36 2.33 10.13
N VAL A 60 -16.37 2.47 8.81
CA VAL A 60 -17.19 3.48 8.12
C VAL A 60 -18.66 3.06 8.01
N TYR A 61 -18.95 1.75 7.94
CA TYR A 61 -20.32 1.25 7.85
C TYR A 61 -21.11 1.28 9.17
N LYS A 62 -20.48 1.62 10.30
CA LYS A 62 -21.12 1.75 11.61
C LYS A 62 -20.77 3.11 12.24
N ASP A 63 -21.78 3.96 12.45
CA ASP A 63 -21.59 5.34 12.94
C ASP A 63 -20.83 5.42 14.28
N GLU A 64 -21.10 4.49 15.19
CA GLU A 64 -20.44 4.39 16.50
C GLU A 64 -18.92 4.19 16.37
N THR A 65 -18.46 3.47 15.34
CA THR A 65 -17.05 3.16 15.13
C THR A 65 -16.38 4.04 14.08
N ASN A 66 -17.15 4.86 13.37
CA ASN A 66 -16.64 5.69 12.28
C ASN A 66 -15.68 6.77 12.82
N PRO A 67 -14.38 6.73 12.47
CA PRO A 67 -13.40 7.68 12.98
C PRO A 67 -13.49 9.05 12.32
N PHE A 68 -14.36 9.27 11.34
CA PHE A 68 -14.59 10.55 10.68
C PHE A 68 -15.79 11.31 11.25
N ILE A 69 -16.57 10.67 12.12
CA ILE A 69 -17.79 11.25 12.71
C ILE A 69 -17.66 11.20 14.24
N ILE A 70 -17.90 12.35 14.88
CA ILE A 70 -18.07 12.44 16.33
C ILE A 70 -19.56 12.56 16.61
N THR A 71 -20.15 11.51 17.18
CA THR A 71 -21.58 11.43 17.52
C THR A 71 -21.86 12.14 18.86
N GLU A 72 -23.14 12.32 19.22
CA GLU A 72 -23.50 12.79 20.56
C GLU A 72 -23.14 11.77 21.66
N GLU A 73 -23.19 10.48 21.35
CA GLU A 73 -22.75 9.42 22.26
C GLU A 73 -21.24 9.49 22.54
N ASP A 74 -20.43 9.78 21.50
CA ASP A 74 -19.00 10.01 21.65
C ASP A 74 -18.71 11.20 22.58
N LYS A 75 -19.51 12.26 22.49
CA LYS A 75 -19.40 13.41 23.42
C LYS A 75 -19.75 13.02 24.85
N ASN A 76 -20.80 12.23 25.03
CA ASN A 76 -21.24 11.76 26.35
C ASN A 76 -20.27 10.77 27.02
N THR A 77 -19.54 9.99 26.22
CA THR A 77 -18.53 9.02 26.70
C THR A 77 -17.11 9.58 26.73
N GLY A 78 -16.91 10.82 26.29
CA GLY A 78 -15.61 11.47 26.22
C GLY A 78 -14.73 11.02 25.03
N ASN A 79 -15.25 10.21 24.13
CA ASN A 79 -14.58 9.69 22.93
C ASN A 79 -14.58 10.69 21.76
N THR A 80 -14.16 11.93 22.02
CA THR A 80 -14.26 13.05 21.07
C THR A 80 -13.05 13.19 20.13
N ASP A 81 -12.12 12.24 20.17
CA ASP A 81 -10.90 12.26 19.36
C ASP A 81 -10.99 11.25 18.21
N HIS A 82 -11.07 11.77 16.98
CA HIS A 82 -11.03 11.03 15.73
C HIS A 82 -9.88 10.00 15.66
N TYR A 83 -8.71 10.36 16.18
CA TYR A 83 -7.56 9.47 16.24
C TYR A 83 -7.81 8.26 17.16
N GLN A 84 -8.39 8.50 18.35
CA GLN A 84 -8.64 7.41 19.30
C GLN A 84 -9.66 6.41 18.74
N LYS A 85 -10.69 6.89 18.03
CA LYS A 85 -11.63 6.03 17.31
C LYS A 85 -10.89 5.16 16.28
N LEU A 86 -10.07 5.76 15.42
CA LEU A 86 -9.29 5.03 14.42
C LEU A 86 -8.40 3.97 15.07
N CYS A 87 -7.60 4.38 16.07
CA CYS A 87 -6.61 3.52 16.67
C CYS A 87 -7.23 2.32 17.40
N LYS A 88 -8.29 2.55 18.20
CA LYS A 88 -8.97 1.47 18.94
C LYS A 88 -9.54 0.41 17.98
N GLN A 89 -10.09 0.88 16.86
CA GLN A 89 -10.65 -0.01 15.86
C GLN A 89 -9.55 -0.76 15.11
N ILE A 90 -8.47 -0.12 14.64
CA ILE A 90 -7.38 -0.85 13.98
C ILE A 90 -6.73 -1.86 14.93
N ALA A 91 -6.57 -1.52 16.21
CA ALA A 91 -5.98 -2.39 17.22
C ALA A 91 -6.69 -3.75 17.32
N SER A 92 -8.02 -3.80 17.18
CA SER A 92 -8.77 -5.06 17.24
C SER A 92 -8.48 -5.97 16.04
N TYR A 93 -8.27 -5.41 14.84
CA TYR A 93 -7.97 -6.20 13.63
C TYR A 93 -6.50 -6.63 13.53
N VAL A 94 -5.58 -5.89 14.14
CA VAL A 94 -4.15 -6.28 14.18
C VAL A 94 -3.77 -7.08 15.43
N ASN A 95 -4.78 -7.60 16.14
CA ASN A 95 -4.68 -8.44 17.34
C ASN A 95 -3.89 -7.81 18.49
N ASN A 96 -4.09 -6.51 18.75
CA ASN A 96 -3.53 -5.83 19.92
C ASN A 96 -4.66 -5.49 20.92
N SER A 97 -4.32 -5.19 22.18
CA SER A 97 -5.31 -4.66 23.12
C SER A 97 -5.81 -3.29 22.64
N SER A 98 -7.12 -3.05 22.72
CA SER A 98 -7.71 -1.77 22.36
C SER A 98 -7.24 -0.62 23.26
N GLU A 99 -6.69 -0.93 24.44
CA GLU A 99 -6.03 0.00 25.36
C GLU A 99 -4.59 0.35 24.95
N ALA A 100 -4.01 -0.33 23.95
CA ALA A 100 -2.62 -0.12 23.53
C ALA A 100 -2.39 1.18 22.73
N CYS A 101 -3.45 1.94 22.43
CA CYS A 101 -3.37 3.16 21.66
C CYS A 101 -2.59 4.25 22.39
N ARG A 102 -1.34 4.45 21.96
CA ARG A 102 -0.49 5.55 22.45
C ARG A 102 -0.89 6.87 21.82
N ILE A 103 -0.36 7.98 22.31
CA ILE A 103 -0.53 9.31 21.69
C ILE A 103 -0.11 9.23 20.21
N PRO A 104 -0.80 9.94 19.27
CA PRO A 104 -0.39 10.00 17.87
C PRO A 104 1.13 10.18 17.77
N ALA A 105 1.82 9.22 17.14
CA ALA A 105 3.25 9.34 16.99
C ALA A 105 3.60 10.50 16.05
N LEU A 106 2.61 10.90 15.22
CA LEU A 106 2.77 11.83 14.12
C LEU A 106 1.68 12.91 14.18
N SER A 107 2.01 14.11 14.68
CA SER A 107 1.14 15.28 14.57
C SER A 107 1.03 15.72 13.10
N ASN A 108 -0.20 15.81 12.56
CA ASN A 108 -0.56 16.15 11.17
C ASN A 108 0.47 15.72 10.11
N ASN A 109 0.44 14.44 9.74
CA ASN A 109 1.63 13.75 9.25
C ASN A 109 1.81 13.72 7.72
N VAL A 110 1.23 14.69 7.02
CA VAL A 110 1.64 14.95 5.63
C VAL A 110 3.16 15.20 5.60
N THR A 111 3.74 15.80 6.64
CA THR A 111 5.14 16.26 6.68
C THR A 111 6.22 15.23 7.04
N TYR A 112 5.89 14.03 7.54
CA TYR A 112 6.92 13.07 8.00
C TYR A 112 7.76 12.47 6.86
N LEU A 113 7.32 12.71 5.63
CA LEU A 113 8.07 12.39 4.42
C LEU A 113 8.82 13.59 3.85
N LYS A 114 8.94 14.74 4.54
CA LYS A 114 9.83 15.83 4.09
C LYS A 114 11.30 15.42 4.11
N ASN A 115 11.66 14.52 5.02
CA ASN A 115 13.04 14.10 5.26
C ASN A 115 13.16 12.56 5.15
N GLU A 116 13.94 12.08 4.18
CA GLU A 116 14.20 10.65 3.93
C GLU A 116 15.03 9.98 5.04
N ASP A 117 15.63 10.79 5.93
CA ASP A 117 16.45 10.31 7.05
C ASP A 117 15.66 10.06 8.34
N VAL A 118 14.33 10.22 8.33
CA VAL A 118 13.49 9.87 9.49
C VAL A 118 13.58 8.37 9.74
N ASP A 119 14.16 8.01 10.89
CA ASP A 119 14.24 6.63 11.36
C ASP A 119 13.04 6.31 12.26
N PHE A 120 12.12 5.50 11.75
CA PHE A 120 10.90 5.07 12.45
C PHE A 120 11.19 4.30 13.73
N LYS A 121 12.40 3.81 13.93
CA LYS A 121 12.81 3.19 15.21
C LYS A 121 12.90 4.14 16.37
N THR A 122 13.23 5.39 16.07
CA THR A 122 13.32 6.45 17.08
C THR A 122 11.93 6.92 17.50
N LEU A 123 10.90 6.58 16.70
CA LEU A 123 9.51 6.91 16.96
C LEU A 123 8.87 5.80 17.78
N THR A 124 8.14 6.20 18.82
CA THR A 124 7.27 5.29 19.56
C THR A 124 6.08 4.92 18.67
N PRO A 125 5.86 3.63 18.36
CA PRO A 125 4.71 3.22 17.54
C PRO A 125 3.40 3.45 18.28
N ASN A 126 2.33 3.74 17.53
CA ASN A 126 0.98 3.90 18.07
C ASN A 126 0.42 2.55 18.56
N ILE A 127 0.60 1.51 17.74
CA ILE A 127 0.29 0.13 18.08
C ILE A 127 1.37 -0.80 17.49
N GLU A 128 1.57 -1.93 18.14
CA GLU A 128 2.45 -3.01 17.68
C GLU A 128 1.65 -4.30 17.59
N SER A 129 1.55 -4.88 16.39
CA SER A 129 0.82 -6.15 16.22
C SER A 129 1.59 -7.32 16.84
N LEU A 130 0.89 -8.43 17.12
CA LEU A 130 1.53 -9.68 17.57
C LEU A 130 2.57 -10.23 16.58
N THR A 131 2.48 -9.83 15.31
CA THR A 131 3.43 -10.21 14.25
C THR A 131 4.70 -9.33 14.20
N GLY A 132 4.81 -8.37 15.12
CA GLY A 132 5.94 -7.43 15.21
C GLY A 132 5.90 -6.29 14.19
N MET A 133 4.78 -6.12 13.47
CA MET A 133 4.56 -4.91 12.66
C MET A 133 4.20 -3.74 13.57
N LYS A 134 4.80 -2.57 13.30
CA LYS A 134 4.58 -1.34 14.06
C LYS A 134 3.81 -0.34 13.22
N PHE A 135 2.74 0.21 13.78
CA PHE A 135 1.86 1.14 13.08
C PHE A 135 2.01 2.52 13.67
N TYR A 136 2.03 3.52 12.78
CA TYR A 136 2.15 4.93 13.11
C TYR A 136 1.03 5.66 12.40
N PHE A 137 0.24 6.40 13.16
CA PHE A 137 -1.00 7.00 12.70
C PHE A 137 -0.89 8.52 12.71
N SER A 138 -1.54 9.14 11.74
CA SER A 138 -1.78 10.58 11.70
C SER A 138 -2.87 10.98 12.69
N GLN A 139 -2.89 12.26 13.05
CA GLN A 139 -4.18 12.91 13.34
C GLN A 139 -5.01 13.03 12.05
N LEU A 140 -6.32 13.25 12.17
CA LEU A 140 -7.18 13.48 11.00
C LEU A 140 -6.63 14.65 10.18
N ILE A 141 -6.34 14.39 8.90
CA ILE A 141 -5.90 15.42 7.97
C ILE A 141 -7.14 15.95 7.27
N THR A 142 -7.30 17.27 7.31
CA THR A 142 -8.37 17.98 6.62
C THR A 142 -7.77 19.01 5.67
N ASP A 143 -8.21 19.02 4.42
CA ASP A 143 -7.81 20.02 3.42
C ASP A 143 -9.08 20.56 2.75
N ASP A 144 -9.26 21.87 2.83
CA ASP A 144 -10.40 22.64 2.35
C ASP A 144 -10.08 23.45 1.09
N LYS A 145 -8.90 23.20 0.49
CA LYS A 145 -8.51 23.85 -0.75
C LYS A 145 -9.28 23.26 -1.91
N LEU A 146 -9.50 24.07 -2.93
CA LEU A 146 -10.03 23.56 -4.18
C LEU A 146 -8.90 22.83 -4.95
N PRO A 147 -9.20 21.68 -5.57
CA PRO A 147 -8.29 21.03 -6.51
C PRO A 147 -7.92 21.96 -7.66
N VAL A 148 -6.75 21.75 -8.26
CA VAL A 148 -6.33 22.52 -9.44
C VAL A 148 -7.23 22.18 -10.62
N GLU A 149 -7.95 23.19 -11.16
CA GLU A 149 -8.96 23.02 -12.23
C GLU A 149 -8.41 22.37 -13.51
N GLU A 150 -7.14 22.63 -13.85
CA GLU A 150 -6.47 22.07 -15.05
C GLU A 150 -6.15 20.57 -14.92
N ARG A 151 -6.18 20.02 -13.71
CA ARG A 151 -6.05 18.58 -13.43
C ARG A 151 -7.40 18.11 -12.94
N SER A 152 -8.28 17.89 -13.91
CA SER A 152 -9.72 17.71 -13.79
C SER A 152 -10.10 16.70 -12.69
N TYR A 153 -10.24 17.19 -11.45
CA TYR A 153 -10.78 16.51 -10.28
C TYR A 153 -11.61 17.53 -9.49
N TYR A 154 -12.46 18.29 -10.16
CA TYR A 154 -13.37 19.22 -9.51
C TYR A 154 -14.76 19.07 -10.13
N ASP A 155 -15.77 18.96 -9.28
CA ASP A 155 -17.15 19.12 -9.70
C ASP A 155 -17.61 20.52 -9.31
N ALA A 156 -17.74 21.40 -10.30
CA ALA A 156 -18.21 22.78 -10.11
C ALA A 156 -19.62 22.85 -9.46
N GLU A 157 -20.35 21.73 -9.43
CA GLU A 157 -21.68 21.63 -8.81
C GLU A 157 -21.63 21.47 -7.29
N THR A 158 -20.48 21.13 -6.68
CA THR A 158 -20.30 21.03 -5.22
C THR A 158 -19.03 21.75 -4.74
N PRO A 159 -19.07 23.09 -4.57
CA PRO A 159 -17.91 23.90 -4.16
C PRO A 159 -17.48 23.71 -2.70
N ASP A 160 -18.36 23.18 -1.84
CA ASP A 160 -18.04 22.87 -0.43
C ASP A 160 -17.41 21.48 -0.32
N PHE A 161 -16.14 21.40 -0.70
CA PHE A 161 -15.35 20.18 -0.55
C PHE A 161 -14.30 20.35 0.56
N THR A 162 -14.39 19.50 1.59
CA THR A 162 -13.30 19.27 2.53
C THR A 162 -12.87 17.83 2.42
N LEU A 163 -11.64 17.60 1.97
CA LEU A 163 -11.06 16.27 2.02
C LEU A 163 -10.70 15.94 3.47
N GLN A 164 -11.07 14.75 3.92
CA GLN A 164 -10.69 14.19 5.20
C GLN A 164 -10.03 12.83 4.97
N PHE A 165 -8.90 12.54 5.62
CA PHE A 165 -8.25 11.22 5.57
C PHE A 165 -7.26 11.06 6.74
N PHE A 166 -6.90 9.81 7.03
CA PHE A 166 -5.76 9.50 7.90
C PHE A 166 -4.63 8.90 7.07
N MET A 167 -3.38 9.22 7.42
CA MET A 167 -2.24 8.47 6.92
C MET A 167 -1.78 7.47 7.98
N VAL A 168 -1.59 6.24 7.53
CA VAL A 168 -1.07 5.13 8.32
C VAL A 168 0.24 4.67 7.72
N TYR A 169 1.29 4.66 8.54
CA TYR A 169 2.58 4.07 8.19
C TYR A 169 2.74 2.76 8.93
N VAL A 170 3.17 1.73 8.20
CA VAL A 170 3.39 0.40 8.76
C VAL A 170 4.82 -0.01 8.53
N ASP A 171 5.58 -0.09 9.61
CA ASP A 171 6.90 -0.71 9.64
C ASP A 171 6.71 -2.23 9.73
N VAL A 172 6.99 -2.90 8.60
CA VAL A 172 6.88 -4.36 8.48
C VAL A 172 8.15 -5.08 8.96
N ASN A 173 9.22 -4.35 9.22
CA ASN A 173 10.52 -4.90 9.58
C ASN A 173 11.08 -4.22 10.83
N GLY A 174 10.45 -4.47 11.98
CA GLY A 174 10.84 -3.90 13.28
C GLY A 174 12.21 -4.32 13.86
N THR A 175 13.23 -4.66 13.05
CA THR A 175 14.56 -5.14 13.48
C THR A 175 15.74 -4.21 13.09
N GLU A 176 16.96 -4.49 13.58
CA GLU A 176 18.17 -3.68 13.87
C GLU A 176 18.76 -2.63 12.88
N TYR A 177 18.23 -2.38 11.67
CA TYR A 177 18.68 -1.26 10.79
C TYR A 177 17.74 -0.04 10.78
N PRO A 178 18.17 1.21 10.51
CA PRO A 178 17.26 2.36 10.44
C PRO A 178 16.05 2.07 9.54
N ASN A 179 14.85 2.13 10.09
CA ASN A 179 13.62 1.82 9.36
C ASN A 179 13.16 3.13 8.73
N ARG A 180 13.48 3.29 7.45
CA ARG A 180 13.15 4.51 6.71
C ARG A 180 11.87 4.28 5.95
N ALA A 181 11.01 5.31 5.92
CA ALA A 181 9.98 5.40 4.89
C ALA A 181 10.71 5.55 3.55
N HIS A 182 10.98 4.43 2.89
CA HIS A 182 11.69 4.40 1.62
C HIS A 182 10.83 5.03 0.53
N THR A 183 10.87 6.35 0.51
CA THR A 183 10.61 7.19 -0.64
C THR A 183 11.98 7.49 -1.25
N ILE A 184 12.16 7.11 -2.52
CA ILE A 184 13.08 7.75 -3.49
C ILE A 184 14.52 7.25 -3.66
N LYS A 185 15.11 6.47 -2.75
CA LYS A 185 16.27 5.65 -3.14
C LYS A 185 15.98 4.19 -2.88
N TYR A 186 15.26 3.58 -3.83
CA TYR A 186 15.66 2.23 -4.21
C TYR A 186 17.14 2.38 -4.54
N ASP A 187 18.01 1.93 -3.66
CA ASP A 187 19.43 1.92 -3.96
C ASP A 187 19.53 0.95 -5.15
N GLN A 188 19.55 1.54 -6.36
CA GLN A 188 19.59 0.81 -7.62
C GLN A 188 20.81 -0.12 -7.66
N GLU A 189 21.81 0.17 -6.84
CA GLU A 189 23.01 -0.63 -6.62
C GLU A 189 22.84 -1.64 -5.45
N LYS A 190 22.10 -1.28 -4.39
CA LYS A 190 21.81 -2.16 -3.24
C LYS A 190 20.31 -2.41 -3.12
N LYS A 191 19.85 -3.50 -3.76
CA LYS A 191 18.51 -4.14 -3.76
C LYS A 191 17.77 -4.26 -2.40
N LYS A 192 17.64 -3.20 -1.61
CA LYS A 192 17.01 -3.20 -0.29
C LYS A 192 15.53 -2.90 -0.47
N MET A 193 14.68 -3.71 0.15
CA MET A 193 13.25 -3.48 0.15
C MET A 193 12.85 -2.35 1.10
N PRO A 194 11.74 -1.66 0.83
CA PRO A 194 11.13 -0.76 1.80
C PRO A 194 10.75 -1.52 3.07
N ASP A 195 11.09 -0.94 4.22
CA ASP A 195 10.73 -1.47 5.55
C ASP A 195 9.44 -0.83 6.08
N VAL A 196 9.10 0.37 5.61
CA VAL A 196 7.91 1.12 6.02
C VAL A 196 7.05 1.45 4.79
N PHE A 197 5.76 1.11 4.87
CA PHE A 197 4.77 1.36 3.82
C PHE A 197 3.73 2.38 4.28
N ALA A 198 3.24 3.19 3.35
CA ALA A 198 2.25 4.23 3.61
C ALA A 198 0.88 3.86 3.02
N PHE A 199 -0.17 4.15 3.78
CA PHE A 199 -1.56 3.94 3.41
C PHE A 199 -2.38 5.18 3.77
N ALA A 200 -3.37 5.52 2.96
CA ALA A 200 -4.38 6.52 3.31
C ALA A 200 -5.72 5.83 3.58
N ILE A 201 -6.33 6.10 4.74
CA ILE A 201 -7.66 5.64 5.11
C ILE A 201 -8.66 6.75 4.83
N LEU A 202 -9.72 6.41 4.08
CA LEU A 202 -10.71 7.36 3.62
C LEU A 202 -12.05 7.28 4.37
N PRO A 203 -12.86 8.35 4.34
CA PRO A 203 -14.23 8.34 4.82
C PRO A 203 -15.17 7.40 4.05
N THR A 204 -14.74 6.88 2.89
CA THR A 204 -15.47 5.87 2.12
C THR A 204 -15.25 4.46 2.63
N GLY A 205 -14.33 4.25 3.58
CA GLY A 205 -13.94 2.93 4.08
C GLY A 205 -12.84 2.26 3.26
N ASP A 206 -12.30 2.95 2.25
CA ASP A 206 -11.23 2.43 1.41
C ASP A 206 -9.85 2.76 1.99
N VAL A 207 -8.90 1.84 1.74
CA VAL A 207 -7.48 2.07 2.01
C VAL A 207 -6.70 2.17 0.71
N ILE A 208 -6.08 3.33 0.49
CA ILE A 208 -5.25 3.60 -0.68
C ILE A 208 -3.79 3.29 -0.33
N PRO A 209 -3.12 2.37 -1.05
CA PRO A 209 -1.67 2.20 -0.93
C PRO A 209 -0.95 3.40 -1.56
N MET A 210 0.08 3.91 -0.88
CA MET A 210 0.85 5.07 -1.32
C MET A 210 2.34 4.72 -1.50
N GLY A 211 3.06 5.50 -2.32
CA GLY A 211 4.49 5.30 -2.56
C GLY A 211 4.77 4.02 -3.36
N ILE A 212 5.80 3.25 -3.04
CA ILE A 212 6.25 2.10 -3.86
C ILE A 212 5.17 1.06 -4.16
N ALA A 213 4.28 0.76 -3.22
CA ALA A 213 3.25 -0.25 -3.43
C ALA A 213 2.18 0.17 -4.45
N GLU A 214 2.11 1.46 -4.76
CA GLU A 214 1.25 1.96 -5.82
C GLU A 214 1.81 1.69 -7.22
N TYR A 215 3.14 1.68 -7.38
CA TYR A 215 3.80 1.58 -8.70
C TYR A 215 4.42 0.21 -8.97
N ASP A 216 4.69 -0.58 -7.93
CA ASP A 216 5.32 -1.90 -8.06
C ASP A 216 4.30 -3.02 -7.75
N ALA A 217 3.91 -3.72 -8.83
CA ALA A 217 3.00 -4.88 -8.78
C ALA A 217 3.50 -6.03 -7.88
N LYS A 218 4.78 -6.02 -7.49
CA LYS A 218 5.34 -7.00 -6.56
C LYS A 218 4.66 -6.93 -5.20
N PHE A 219 4.35 -5.75 -4.70
CA PHE A 219 3.77 -5.56 -3.36
C PHE A 219 2.25 -5.68 -3.38
N LEU A 220 1.60 -5.01 -4.34
CA LEU A 220 0.17 -5.11 -4.56
C LEU A 220 -0.12 -5.49 -6.02
N PRO A 221 -0.21 -6.80 -6.33
CA PRO A 221 -0.61 -7.24 -7.66
C PRO A 221 -2.10 -6.96 -7.85
N THR A 222 -2.42 -6.07 -8.77
CA THR A 222 -3.79 -5.66 -9.06
C THR A 222 -4.20 -6.15 -10.43
N ARG A 223 -5.42 -6.67 -10.54
CA ARG A 223 -6.05 -7.06 -11.80
C ARG A 223 -7.26 -6.17 -12.03
N ILE A 224 -7.66 -6.09 -13.27
CA ILE A 224 -8.87 -5.39 -13.67
C ILE A 224 -9.90 -6.47 -13.95
N SER A 225 -11.01 -6.43 -13.21
CA SER A 225 -12.19 -7.21 -13.55
C SER A 225 -12.98 -6.44 -14.59
N TYR A 226 -13.36 -7.11 -15.68
CA TYR A 226 -14.18 -6.52 -16.73
C TYR A 226 -15.26 -7.48 -17.19
N ARG A 227 -16.38 -6.94 -17.68
CA ARG A 227 -17.51 -7.74 -18.16
C ARG A 227 -17.55 -7.82 -19.68
N GLU A 228 -17.53 -9.02 -20.21
CA GLU A 228 -17.81 -9.31 -21.63
C GLU A 228 -18.88 -10.39 -21.71
N ASN A 229 -19.88 -10.23 -22.59
CA ASN A 229 -20.93 -11.25 -22.80
C ASN A 229 -21.55 -11.81 -21.50
N LYS A 230 -21.83 -10.93 -20.53
CA LYS A 230 -22.36 -11.25 -19.19
C LYS A 230 -21.44 -12.09 -18.28
N SER A 231 -20.20 -12.34 -18.68
CA SER A 231 -19.18 -13.06 -17.91
C SER A 231 -18.12 -12.09 -17.38
N ILE A 232 -17.56 -12.40 -16.21
CA ILE A 232 -16.49 -11.61 -15.59
C ILE A 232 -15.15 -12.21 -15.99
N TYR A 233 -14.28 -11.36 -16.54
CA TYR A 233 -12.91 -11.69 -16.93
C TYR A 233 -11.93 -10.86 -16.11
N PHE A 234 -10.68 -11.35 -16.04
CA PHE A 234 -9.61 -10.69 -15.31
C PHE A 234 -8.42 -10.45 -16.22
N SER A 235 -7.84 -9.26 -16.13
CA SER A 235 -6.61 -8.90 -16.83
C SER A 235 -5.38 -9.66 -16.30
N PRO A 236 -4.21 -9.55 -16.96
CA PRO A 236 -2.93 -9.79 -16.32
C PRO A 236 -2.72 -8.91 -15.08
N TYR A 237 -1.69 -9.23 -14.29
CA TYR A 237 -1.32 -8.42 -13.13
C TYR A 237 -0.64 -7.12 -13.56
N TYR A 238 -1.12 -6.02 -12.99
CA TYR A 238 -0.59 -4.69 -13.12
C TYR A 238 -0.21 -4.13 -11.75
N SER A 239 0.57 -3.05 -11.73
CA SER A 239 0.67 -2.23 -10.52
C SER A 239 -0.68 -1.60 -10.23
N TYR A 240 -0.93 -1.25 -8.96
CA TYR A 240 -2.17 -0.58 -8.57
C TYR A 240 -2.41 0.67 -9.43
N ARG A 241 -1.40 1.51 -9.63
CA ARG A 241 -1.47 2.71 -10.46
C ARG A 241 -1.89 2.39 -11.89
N GLN A 242 -1.17 1.51 -12.58
CA GLN A 242 -1.50 1.10 -13.95
C GLN A 242 -2.92 0.52 -14.04
N ALA A 243 -3.30 -0.30 -13.07
CA ALA A 243 -4.62 -0.92 -13.03
C ALA A 243 -5.72 0.15 -12.88
N LYS A 244 -5.58 1.11 -11.96
CA LYS A 244 -6.50 2.26 -11.84
C LYS A 244 -6.64 3.01 -13.16
N HIS A 245 -5.53 3.23 -13.86
CA HIS A 245 -5.53 4.03 -15.08
C HIS A 245 -6.25 3.32 -16.22
N ALA A 246 -5.94 2.04 -16.47
CA ALA A 246 -6.61 1.26 -17.51
C ALA A 246 -8.08 0.99 -17.17
N ALA A 247 -8.39 0.86 -15.87
CA ALA A 247 -9.72 0.57 -15.38
C ALA A 247 -10.51 1.79 -14.96
N TRP A 248 -10.14 3.06 -15.23
CA TRP A 248 -10.96 4.28 -15.01
C TRP A 248 -10.68 5.47 -15.96
N HIS A 249 -10.19 5.25 -17.18
CA HIS A 249 -9.91 6.28 -18.23
C HIS A 249 -8.95 7.43 -17.85
N TRP A 250 -8.17 7.29 -16.80
CA TRP A 250 -7.48 8.42 -16.16
C TRP A 250 -6.28 9.01 -16.94
N TYR A 251 -5.79 8.31 -17.97
CA TYR A 251 -4.71 8.80 -18.84
C TYR A 251 -5.03 8.64 -20.32
N SER A 252 -6.29 8.70 -20.70
CA SER A 252 -6.58 8.89 -22.12
C SER A 252 -6.06 10.29 -22.50
N PRO A 253 -5.05 10.43 -23.38
CA PRO A 253 -4.52 11.74 -23.78
C PRO A 253 -5.58 12.63 -24.46
N SER A 254 -6.73 12.04 -24.80
CA SER A 254 -7.84 12.67 -25.51
C SER A 254 -9.03 13.03 -24.62
N ASP A 255 -9.02 12.74 -23.32
CA ASP A 255 -10.22 12.88 -22.48
C ASP A 255 -10.03 13.94 -21.38
N THR A 256 -10.70 15.08 -21.52
CA THR A 256 -10.56 16.27 -20.66
C THR A 256 -11.59 16.34 -19.54
N ASN A 257 -12.48 15.34 -19.41
CA ASN A 257 -13.69 15.43 -18.58
C ASN A 257 -13.71 14.42 -17.43
N THR A 258 -12.67 14.40 -16.60
CA THR A 258 -12.77 13.69 -15.32
C THR A 258 -13.27 14.67 -14.25
N LYS A 259 -14.34 14.35 -13.53
CA LYS A 259 -14.79 15.12 -12.36
C LYS A 259 -14.39 14.37 -11.09
N PHE A 260 -14.01 15.07 -10.03
CA PHE A 260 -13.83 14.44 -8.72
C PHE A 260 -15.16 13.94 -8.20
N LYS A 261 -15.12 12.76 -7.59
CA LYS A 261 -16.32 12.11 -7.06
C LYS A 261 -15.98 11.59 -5.68
N LYS A 262 -16.60 12.21 -4.67
CA LYS A 262 -16.42 11.88 -3.25
C LYS A 262 -16.68 10.39 -2.92
N THR A 263 -17.48 9.72 -3.73
CA THR A 263 -17.80 8.29 -3.56
C THR A 263 -16.77 7.35 -4.17
N LEU A 264 -15.73 7.88 -4.83
CA LEU A 264 -14.77 7.10 -5.59
C LEU A 264 -13.36 7.33 -5.08
N SER A 265 -12.85 6.34 -4.36
CA SER A 265 -11.54 6.34 -3.70
C SER A 265 -10.36 6.62 -4.64
N TYR A 266 -10.44 6.30 -5.93
CA TYR A 266 -9.33 6.61 -6.83
C TYR A 266 -9.13 8.11 -7.04
N THR A 267 -10.19 8.93 -6.98
CA THR A 267 -10.11 10.40 -7.08
C THR A 267 -9.44 11.03 -5.85
N TYR A 268 -9.54 10.35 -4.70
CA TYR A 268 -8.87 10.76 -3.47
C TYR A 268 -7.36 10.60 -3.53
N ASN A 269 -6.87 9.52 -4.14
CA ASN A 269 -5.42 9.25 -4.22
C ASN A 269 -4.68 10.43 -4.87
N ASP A 270 -5.17 10.91 -6.01
CA ASP A 270 -4.52 11.99 -6.75
C ASP A 270 -4.65 13.34 -6.02
N TYR A 271 -5.77 13.59 -5.34
CA TYR A 271 -5.89 14.77 -4.48
C TYR A 271 -4.96 14.70 -3.26
N ILE A 272 -4.82 13.52 -2.63
CA ILE A 272 -3.88 13.28 -1.53
C ILE A 272 -2.44 13.53 -2.02
N ARG A 273 -2.10 13.16 -3.25
CA ARG A 273 -0.81 13.46 -3.87
C ARG A 273 -0.58 14.95 -4.06
N GLU A 274 -1.60 15.73 -4.41
CA GLU A 274 -1.47 17.19 -4.45
C GLU A 274 -1.25 17.79 -3.06
N ILE A 275 -1.95 17.28 -2.03
CA ILE A 275 -1.68 17.68 -0.64
C ILE A 275 -0.23 17.36 -0.29
N MET A 276 0.25 16.19 -0.68
CA MET A 276 1.65 15.76 -0.52
C MET A 276 2.64 16.64 -1.29
N GLU A 277 2.30 17.12 -2.48
CA GLU A 277 3.09 18.07 -3.25
C GLU A 277 3.17 19.43 -2.54
N ARG A 278 2.01 19.99 -2.17
CA ARG A 278 1.88 21.29 -1.47
C ARG A 278 2.64 21.31 -0.15
N ASN A 279 2.70 20.16 0.53
CA ASN A 279 3.41 20.01 1.78
C ASN A 279 4.88 19.60 1.61
N GLY A 280 5.41 19.55 0.38
CA GLY A 280 6.83 19.30 0.10
C GLY A 280 7.29 17.89 0.51
N THR A 281 6.43 16.91 0.36
CA THR A 281 6.70 15.53 0.81
C THR A 281 7.42 14.73 -0.25
N GLN A 282 8.28 13.81 0.17
CA GLN A 282 8.98 12.86 -0.71
C GLN A 282 8.07 11.74 -1.23
N LEU A 283 6.85 11.54 -0.70
CA LEU A 283 5.91 10.61 -1.32
C LEU A 283 5.51 11.09 -2.72
N TYR A 284 5.38 12.41 -2.90
CA TYR A 284 5.03 13.00 -4.18
C TYR A 284 6.13 12.80 -5.23
N ASN A 285 7.38 13.00 -4.83
CA ASN A 285 8.53 12.81 -5.73
C ASN A 285 8.79 11.31 -6.05
N PHE A 286 8.08 10.39 -5.40
CA PHE A 286 8.21 8.96 -5.68
C PHE A 286 7.86 8.65 -7.15
N ASN A 287 8.79 8.00 -7.84
CA ASN A 287 8.70 7.68 -9.27
C ASN A 287 8.71 8.88 -10.23
N LYS A 288 9.09 10.10 -9.78
CA LYS A 288 9.25 11.26 -10.67
C LYS A 288 10.25 11.01 -11.82
N ASP A 289 11.28 10.22 -11.53
CA ASP A 289 12.30 9.80 -12.52
C ASP A 289 11.87 8.59 -13.36
N LYS A 290 10.59 8.15 -13.27
CA LYS A 290 10.01 7.02 -14.01
C LYS A 290 10.79 5.70 -13.85
N ILE A 291 11.28 5.44 -12.64
CA ILE A 291 12.00 4.21 -12.26
C ILE A 291 11.10 2.98 -12.46
N TYR A 292 9.80 3.13 -12.20
CA TYR A 292 8.75 2.15 -12.50
C TYR A 292 8.02 2.61 -13.75
N PRO A 293 8.28 1.97 -14.91
CA PRO A 293 7.63 2.35 -16.16
C PRO A 293 6.13 2.03 -16.11
N GLU A 294 5.33 3.01 -16.47
CA GLU A 294 3.89 2.86 -16.63
C GLU A 294 3.61 2.40 -18.08
N THR A 295 3.23 1.14 -18.26
CA THR A 295 2.77 0.62 -19.55
C THR A 295 1.26 0.62 -19.56
N TYR A 296 0.67 1.26 -20.57
CA TYR A 296 -0.78 1.30 -20.75
C TYR A 296 -1.20 0.19 -21.71
N ASP A 297 -2.12 -0.65 -21.26
CA ASP A 297 -2.74 -1.68 -22.09
C ASP A 297 -3.96 -1.08 -22.80
N SER A 298 -3.77 -0.68 -24.06
CA SER A 298 -4.80 -0.08 -24.90
C SER A 298 -5.93 -1.03 -25.26
N ASP A 299 -5.68 -2.35 -25.24
CA ASP A 299 -6.70 -3.34 -25.57
C ASP A 299 -7.66 -3.49 -24.39
N LEU A 300 -7.14 -3.40 -23.17
CA LEU A 300 -7.95 -3.45 -21.97
C LEU A 300 -8.84 -2.21 -21.81
N TYR A 301 -8.36 -1.06 -22.27
CA TYR A 301 -9.13 0.17 -22.35
C TYR A 301 -10.44 -0.04 -23.15
N GLN A 302 -10.38 -0.67 -24.32
CA GLN A 302 -11.58 -0.89 -25.15
C GLN A 302 -12.60 -1.81 -24.47
N LYS A 303 -12.12 -2.77 -23.66
CA LYS A 303 -12.98 -3.69 -22.90
C LYS A 303 -13.72 -3.01 -21.75
N CYS A 304 -13.20 -1.87 -21.30
CA CYS A 304 -13.80 -1.05 -20.26
C CYS A 304 -14.71 0.07 -20.80
N GLU A 305 -14.73 0.32 -22.12
CA GLU A 305 -15.59 1.37 -22.69
C GLU A 305 -17.08 1.03 -22.54
N ILE A 306 -17.86 2.02 -22.07
CA ILE A 306 -19.31 1.89 -22.00
C ILE A 306 -19.88 1.87 -23.43
N PRO A 307 -20.59 0.80 -23.85
CA PRO A 307 -21.25 0.79 -25.15
C PRO A 307 -22.25 1.95 -25.25
N ALA A 308 -22.28 2.62 -26.41
CA ALA A 308 -23.22 3.71 -26.65
C ALA A 308 -24.67 3.25 -26.40
N GLY A 309 -25.40 3.99 -25.55
CA GLY A 309 -26.78 3.69 -25.17
C GLY A 309 -26.95 2.63 -24.08
N SER A 310 -25.88 2.18 -23.42
CA SER A 310 -25.98 1.27 -22.28
C SER A 310 -26.34 2.01 -20.98
N ALA A 311 -27.11 1.35 -20.11
CA ALA A 311 -27.41 1.84 -18.76
C ALA A 311 -26.28 1.55 -17.74
N PHE A 312 -25.20 0.90 -18.17
CA PHE A 312 -24.08 0.59 -17.30
C PHE A 312 -23.22 1.82 -17.08
N THR A 313 -22.78 2.02 -15.84
CA THR A 313 -21.70 2.96 -15.56
C THR A 313 -20.37 2.29 -15.84
N TYR A 314 -19.35 3.10 -16.02
CA TYR A 314 -17.99 2.62 -16.20
C TYR A 314 -17.54 1.75 -14.99
N TYR A 315 -18.02 2.04 -13.78
CA TYR A 315 -17.77 1.23 -12.57
C TYR A 315 -18.45 -0.14 -12.58
N ASP A 316 -19.56 -0.27 -13.31
CA ASP A 316 -20.24 -1.56 -13.50
C ASP A 316 -19.51 -2.44 -14.52
N MET A 317 -18.73 -1.81 -15.40
CA MET A 317 -17.96 -2.48 -16.44
C MET A 317 -16.57 -2.88 -16.00
N CYS A 318 -15.87 -2.00 -15.28
CA CYS A 318 -14.51 -2.24 -14.82
C CYS A 318 -14.31 -1.92 -13.35
N GLY A 319 -13.71 -2.89 -12.64
CA GLY A 319 -13.34 -2.79 -11.24
C GLY A 319 -11.93 -3.27 -11.00
N LEU A 320 -11.34 -2.86 -9.87
CA LEU A 320 -10.07 -3.43 -9.43
C LEU A 320 -10.32 -4.68 -8.59
N ALA A 321 -9.55 -5.71 -8.89
CA ALA A 321 -9.45 -6.93 -8.11
C ALA A 321 -8.05 -7.04 -7.54
N PHE A 322 -7.96 -7.24 -6.23
CA PHE A 322 -6.70 -7.44 -5.54
C PHE A 322 -6.55 -8.91 -5.22
N ASP A 323 -5.44 -9.51 -5.64
CA ASP A 323 -5.07 -10.83 -5.13
C ASP A 323 -4.29 -10.64 -3.83
N THR A 324 -5.02 -10.36 -2.74
CA THR A 324 -4.46 -10.58 -1.41
C THR A 324 -4.36 -12.09 -1.18
N PRO A 325 -3.26 -12.60 -0.60
CA PRO A 325 -3.27 -13.98 -0.13
C PRO A 325 -4.37 -14.06 0.95
N LYS A 326 -5.48 -14.74 0.65
CA LYS A 326 -6.52 -15.03 1.62
C LYS A 326 -5.90 -15.86 2.75
N PHE A 327 -5.50 -15.22 3.84
CA PHE A 327 -5.09 -15.92 5.04
C PHE A 327 -6.34 -16.22 5.86
N GLY A 328 -6.91 -17.40 5.59
CA GLY A 328 -7.80 -18.14 6.47
C GLY A 328 -8.84 -17.31 7.25
N THR A 329 -9.93 -16.93 6.62
CA THR A 329 -11.22 -16.96 7.32
C THR A 329 -11.66 -18.41 7.41
N ALA A 330 -11.08 -19.14 8.38
CA ALA A 330 -11.80 -20.24 8.99
C ALA A 330 -12.77 -19.62 9.99
N HIS A 331 -13.98 -19.33 9.52
CA HIS A 331 -15.15 -19.40 10.38
C HIS A 331 -15.74 -20.79 10.23
#